data_AF-A0A942ERZ1-F1
#
_entry.id   AF-A0A942ERZ1-F1
#
_cell.length_a   1.000
_cell.length_b   1.000
_cell.length_c   1.000
_cell.angle_alpha   90.00
_cell.angle_beta   90.00
_cell.angle_gamma   90.00
#
_symmetry.space_group_name_H-M   'P 1'
#
loop_
_entity.id
_entity.type
_entity.pdbx_description
1 polymer ?
#
loop_
_entity_poly.entity_id
_entity_poly.type
_entity_poly.pdbx_seq_one_letter_code
_entity_poly.pdbx_strand_id
1 'polypeptide(L)'
;MPNSSNIDCLLKQVEIQEISARNFGFYWEHFDQLIEQIRSECVEVQDAWKKNNRKHLQEEVGDLIQAAVSLAVFCDLDPYETLRKSIEKFQKRYDTVVKLVQDDGHDSLCKQPFEVLMSYWNRAKQSIRATLLEHPSA
;
A
#
# COMPACT_ATOMS: atom_id res chain seq x y z
N MET A 1 9.32 8.43 -14.76
CA MET A 1 8.21 7.54 -14.37
C MET A 1 8.59 6.14 -14.79
N PRO A 2 8.66 5.13 -13.91
CA PRO A 2 8.75 3.75 -14.36
C PRO A 2 7.60 3.51 -15.35
N ASN A 3 7.90 2.89 -16.49
CA ASN A 3 6.91 2.61 -17.52
C ASN A 3 5.81 1.73 -16.89
N SER A 4 4.53 2.06 -17.03
CA SER A 4 3.40 1.26 -16.47
C SER A 4 3.57 -0.23 -16.78
N SER A 5 4.04 -0.52 -18.00
CA SER A 5 4.38 -1.85 -18.49
C SER A 5 5.36 -2.65 -17.61
N ASN A 6 6.28 -2.00 -16.89
CA ASN A 6 7.27 -2.68 -16.06
C ASN A 6 6.71 -3.11 -14.70
N ILE A 7 5.82 -2.31 -14.10
CA ILE A 7 5.17 -2.67 -12.82
C ILE A 7 4.19 -3.81 -13.05
N ASP A 8 3.40 -3.72 -14.12
CA ASP A 8 2.47 -4.78 -14.52
C ASP A 8 3.23 -6.10 -14.76
N CYS A 9 4.43 -6.03 -15.36
CA CYS A 9 5.31 -7.18 -15.57
C CYS A 9 5.78 -7.81 -14.25
N LEU A 10 6.20 -7.01 -13.26
CA LEU A 10 6.67 -7.54 -11.97
C LEU A 10 5.54 -8.12 -11.11
N LEU A 11 4.38 -7.45 -11.05
CA LEU A 11 3.21 -7.99 -10.34
C LEU A 11 2.79 -9.34 -10.94
N LYS A 12 2.81 -9.44 -12.28
CA LYS A 12 2.49 -10.69 -12.97
C LYS A 12 3.52 -11.80 -12.70
N GLN A 13 4.80 -11.45 -12.59
CA GLN A 13 5.84 -12.41 -12.25
C GLN A 13 5.63 -13.01 -10.86
N VAL A 14 5.28 -12.20 -9.86
CA VAL A 14 4.96 -12.71 -8.50
C VAL A 14 3.75 -13.63 -8.54
N GLU A 15 2.69 -13.26 -9.25
CA GLU A 15 1.51 -14.13 -9.41
C GLU A 15 1.86 -15.48 -10.04
N ILE A 16 2.67 -15.49 -11.11
CA ILE A 16 3.15 -16.71 -11.76
C ILE A 16 3.98 -17.56 -10.80
N GLN A 17 4.86 -16.94 -10.00
CA GLN A 17 5.68 -17.62 -9.01
C GLN A 17 4.83 -18.28 -7.93
N GLU A 18 3.85 -17.57 -7.37
CA GLU A 18 2.91 -18.09 -6.36
C GLU A 18 2.11 -19.29 -6.89
N ILE A 19 1.56 -19.17 -8.10
CA ILE A 19 0.84 -20.26 -8.76
C ILE A 19 1.76 -21.46 -9.00
N SER A 20 2.98 -21.24 -9.48
CA SER A 20 3.96 -22.31 -9.71
C SER A 20 4.37 -23.00 -8.41
N ALA A 21 4.60 -22.23 -7.34
CA ALA A 21 4.94 -22.74 -6.03
C ALA A 21 3.80 -23.62 -5.48
N ARG A 22 2.56 -23.13 -5.58
CA ARG A 22 1.37 -23.89 -5.19
C ARG A 22 1.21 -25.18 -5.97
N ASN A 23 1.42 -25.16 -7.28
CA ASN A 23 1.36 -26.36 -8.13
C ASN A 23 2.46 -27.39 -7.78
N PHE A 24 3.60 -26.92 -7.28
CA PHE A 24 4.67 -27.78 -6.75
C PHE A 24 4.37 -28.31 -5.34
N GLY A 25 3.32 -27.81 -4.68
CA GLY A 25 2.96 -28.17 -3.30
C GLY A 25 3.58 -27.26 -2.23
N PHE A 26 4.18 -26.13 -2.62
CA PHE A 26 4.69 -25.10 -1.71
C PHE A 26 3.70 -23.94 -1.66
N TYR A 27 2.81 -23.93 -0.66
CA TYR A 27 1.76 -22.92 -0.54
C TYR A 27 1.42 -22.63 0.92
N TRP A 28 0.80 -21.46 1.13
CA TRP A 28 0.20 -21.08 2.40
C TRP A 28 -1.11 -21.85 2.62
N GLU A 29 -1.20 -22.61 3.71
CA GLU A 29 -2.41 -23.37 4.06
C GLU A 29 -3.50 -22.44 4.59
N HIS A 30 -3.10 -21.42 5.35
CA HIS A 30 -4.02 -20.51 6.05
C HIS A 30 -3.55 -19.06 5.97
N PHE A 31 -4.52 -18.15 5.99
CA PHE A 31 -4.28 -16.70 5.95
C PHE A 31 -3.28 -16.22 7.01
N ASP A 32 -3.35 -16.79 8.21
CA ASP A 32 -2.49 -16.38 9.33
C ASP A 32 -1.01 -16.65 9.08
N GLN A 33 -0.66 -17.70 8.32
CA GLN A 33 0.74 -18.00 7.98
C GLN A 33 1.33 -16.90 7.11
N LEU A 34 0.57 -16.44 6.12
CA LEU A 34 0.98 -15.35 5.23
C LEU A 34 1.06 -14.01 5.96
N ILE A 35 0.13 -13.74 6.87
CA ILE A 35 0.20 -12.55 7.71
C ILE A 35 1.43 -12.58 8.63
N GLU A 36 1.79 -13.74 9.16
CA GLU A 36 2.99 -13.87 9.98
C GLU A 36 4.26 -13.66 9.16
N GLN A 37 4.32 -14.16 7.92
CA GLN A 37 5.41 -13.86 7.00
C GLN A 37 5.55 -12.34 6.79
N ILE A 38 4.46 -11.64 6.48
CA ILE A 38 4.48 -10.18 6.29
C ILE A 38 4.98 -9.44 7.54
N ARG A 39 4.66 -9.93 8.74
CA ARG A 39 5.19 -9.36 9.99
C ARG A 39 6.69 -9.61 10.12
N SER A 40 7.20 -10.78 9.75
CA SER A 40 8.64 -11.07 9.72
C SER A 40 9.38 -10.07 8.84
N GLU A 41 8.91 -9.88 7.59
CA GLU A 41 9.53 -8.94 6.65
C GLU A 41 9.55 -7.51 7.20
N CYS A 42 8.50 -7.10 7.93
CA CYS A 42 8.48 -5.79 8.59
C CYS A 42 9.56 -5.66 9.69
N VAL A 43 9.84 -6.74 10.42
CA VAL A 43 10.90 -6.77 11.44
C VAL A 43 12.27 -6.71 10.76
N GLU A 44 12.48 -7.44 9.67
CA GLU A 44 13.74 -7.46 8.92
C GLU A 44 14.04 -6.10 8.29
N VAL A 45 13.05 -5.42 7.70
CA VAL A 45 13.16 -4.03 7.23
C VAL A 45 13.61 -3.09 8.36
N GLN A 46 12.99 -3.19 9.55
CA GLN A 46 13.34 -2.35 10.69
C GLN A 46 14.77 -2.59 11.16
N ASP A 47 15.21 -3.84 11.17
CA ASP A 47 16.55 -4.22 11.59
C ASP A 47 17.61 -3.79 10.58
N ALA A 48 17.36 -3.95 9.28
CA ALA A 48 18.21 -3.46 8.22
C ALA A 48 18.37 -1.93 8.28
N TRP A 49 17.27 -1.21 8.56
CA TRP A 49 17.28 0.24 8.77
C TRP A 49 18.14 0.64 9.97
N LYS A 50 17.93 0.03 11.14
CA LYS A 50 18.71 0.32 12.37
C LYS A 50 20.22 0.08 12.18
N LYS A 51 20.58 -0.93 11.40
CA LYS A 51 21.98 -1.28 11.08
C LYS A 51 22.59 -0.40 9.99
N ASN A 52 21.83 0.55 9.43
CA ASN A 52 22.24 1.40 8.31
C ASN A 52 22.75 0.60 7.09
N ASN A 53 22.22 -0.62 6.90
CA ASN A 53 22.63 -1.51 5.82
C ASN A 53 21.71 -1.29 4.61
N ARG A 54 22.11 -0.40 3.72
CA ARG A 54 21.31 -0.02 2.55
C ARG A 54 21.03 -1.17 1.58
N LYS A 55 21.97 -2.10 1.43
CA LYS A 55 21.80 -3.24 0.52
C LYS A 55 20.75 -4.20 1.07
N HIS A 56 20.92 -4.61 2.32
CA HIS A 56 19.97 -5.49 2.98
C HIS A 56 18.59 -4.85 3.09
N LEU A 57 18.51 -3.55 3.41
CA LEU A 57 17.24 -2.83 3.42
C LEU A 57 16.50 -2.90 2.07
N GLN A 58 17.22 -2.85 0.95
CA GLN A 58 16.62 -2.98 -0.38
C GLN A 58 16.08 -4.39 -0.65
N GLU A 59 16.75 -5.42 -0.11
CA GLU A 59 16.32 -6.82 -0.16
C GLU A 59 15.02 -6.99 0.65
N GLU A 60 15.02 -6.65 1.94
CA GLU A 60 13.85 -6.82 2.83
C GLU A 60 12.62 -5.99 2.41
N VAL A 61 12.84 -4.79 1.86
CA VAL A 61 11.74 -3.99 1.29
C VAL A 61 11.15 -4.67 0.06
N GLY A 62 11.99 -5.33 -0.75
CA GLY A 62 11.55 -6.13 -1.89
C GLY A 62 10.70 -7.32 -1.44
N ASP A 63 11.16 -8.05 -0.43
CA ASP A 63 10.46 -9.21 0.12
C ASP A 63 9.12 -8.82 0.76
N LEU A 64 9.06 -7.69 1.48
CA LEU A 64 7.80 -7.13 1.99
C LEU A 64 6.81 -6.77 0.86
N ILE A 65 7.30 -6.19 -0.25
CA ILE A 65 6.46 -5.88 -1.41
C ILE A 65 5.93 -7.18 -2.03
N GLN A 66 6.79 -8.19 -2.20
CA GLN A 66 6.38 -9.48 -2.73
C GLN A 66 5.33 -10.14 -1.83
N ALA A 67 5.54 -10.18 -0.52
CA ALA A 67 4.59 -10.74 0.45
C ALA A 67 3.22 -10.04 0.39
N ALA A 68 3.19 -8.72 0.17
CA ALA A 68 1.94 -7.97 -0.01
C ALA A 68 1.22 -8.34 -1.33
N VAL A 69 1.95 -8.63 -2.41
CA VAL A 69 1.38 -9.12 -3.68
C VAL A 69 0.88 -10.55 -3.52
N SER A 70 1.65 -11.42 -2.85
CA SER A 70 1.25 -12.79 -2.52
C SER A 70 -0.04 -12.81 -1.70
N LEU A 71 -0.25 -11.84 -0.80
CA LEU A 71 -1.51 -11.66 -0.07
C LEU A 71 -2.69 -11.37 -0.99
N ALA A 72 -2.52 -10.51 -2.00
CA ALA A 72 -3.58 -10.27 -2.98
C ALA A 72 -3.92 -11.57 -3.74
N VAL A 73 -2.90 -12.32 -4.20
CA VAL A 73 -3.08 -13.60 -4.90
C VAL A 73 -3.76 -14.64 -4.01
N PHE A 74 -3.35 -14.77 -2.75
CA PHE A 74 -3.97 -15.68 -1.77
C PHE A 74 -5.45 -15.37 -1.54
N CYS A 75 -5.83 -14.09 -1.57
CA CYS A 75 -7.21 -13.64 -1.42
C CYS A 75 -8.02 -13.64 -2.73
N ASP A 76 -7.52 -14.25 -3.81
CA ASP A 76 -8.13 -14.25 -5.15
C ASP A 76 -8.38 -12.83 -5.69
N LEU A 77 -7.49 -11.88 -5.37
CA LEU A 77 -7.54 -10.50 -5.84
C LEU A 77 -6.47 -10.25 -6.90
N ASP A 78 -6.86 -9.51 -7.95
CA ASP A 78 -5.89 -9.00 -8.93
C ASP A 78 -4.98 -7.95 -8.26
N PRO A 79 -3.64 -8.16 -8.22
CA PRO A 79 -2.74 -7.24 -7.52
C PRO A 79 -2.68 -5.84 -8.13
N TYR A 80 -2.76 -5.73 -9.46
CA TYR A 80 -2.73 -4.45 -10.17
C TYR A 80 -3.96 -3.61 -9.81
N GLU A 81 -5.15 -4.19 -9.92
CA GLU A 81 -6.41 -3.54 -9.59
C GLU A 81 -6.49 -3.18 -8.10
N THR A 82 -5.96 -4.05 -7.23
CA THR A 82 -5.88 -3.81 -5.79
C THR A 82 -5.02 -2.58 -5.48
N LEU A 83 -3.84 -2.49 -6.09
CA LEU A 83 -2.95 -1.34 -5.94
C LEU A 83 -3.55 -0.08 -6.58
N ARG A 84 -4.09 -0.17 -7.80
CA ARG A 84 -4.75 0.93 -8.52
C ARG A 84 -5.85 1.57 -7.68
N LYS A 85 -6.75 0.78 -7.10
CA LYS A 85 -7.83 1.26 -6.21
C LYS A 85 -7.27 1.96 -4.97
N SER A 86 -6.16 1.46 -4.41
CA SER A 86 -5.50 2.10 -3.26
C SER A 86 -4.93 3.48 -3.63
N ILE A 87 -4.30 3.59 -4.80
CA ILE A 87 -3.76 4.85 -5.34
C ILE A 87 -4.88 5.86 -5.60
N GLU A 88 -5.97 5.45 -6.24
CA GLU A 88 -7.12 6.34 -6.50
C GLU A 88 -7.75 6.85 -5.20
N LYS A 89 -7.89 5.98 -4.20
CA LYS A 89 -8.37 6.35 -2.87
C LYS A 89 -7.42 7.34 -2.19
N PHE A 90 -6.11 7.17 -2.33
CA PHE A 90 -5.12 8.12 -1.82
C PHE A 90 -5.26 9.47 -2.52
N GLN A 91 -5.32 9.49 -3.86
CA GLN A 91 -5.44 10.72 -4.63
C GLN A 91 -6.69 11.52 -4.25
N LYS A 92 -7.85 10.86 -4.17
CA LYS A 92 -9.11 11.50 -3.73
C LYS A 92 -8.96 12.16 -2.35
N ARG A 93 -8.32 11.47 -1.41
CA ARG A 93 -8.07 12.02 -0.05
C ARG A 93 -7.09 13.19 -0.09
N TYR A 94 -6.02 13.07 -0.88
CA TYR A 94 -5.04 14.12 -1.03
C TYR A 94 -5.65 15.39 -1.62
N ASP A 95 -6.47 15.27 -2.66
CA ASP A 95 -7.18 16.42 -3.26
C ASP A 95 -8.09 17.10 -2.24
N THR A 96 -8.77 16.33 -1.37
CA THR A 96 -9.54 16.89 -0.27
C THR A 96 -8.65 17.57 0.78
N VAL A 97 -7.49 17.02 1.11
CA VAL A 97 -6.52 17.68 1.99
C VAL A 97 -6.11 19.03 1.42
N VAL A 98 -5.75 19.10 0.13
CA VAL A 98 -5.37 20.35 -0.53
C VAL A 98 -6.48 21.41 -0.41
N LYS A 99 -7.73 21.02 -0.66
CA LYS A 99 -8.88 21.93 -0.49
C LYS A 99 -9.04 22.42 0.94
N LEU A 100 -9.02 21.52 1.92
CA LEU A 100 -9.15 21.88 3.34
C LEU A 100 -8.05 22.84 3.81
N VAL A 101 -6.82 22.65 3.32
CA VAL A 101 -5.67 23.51 3.64
C VAL A 101 -5.89 24.91 3.06
N GLN A 102 -6.38 25.00 1.82
CA GLN A 102 -6.72 26.28 1.17
C GLN A 102 -7.91 26.98 1.84
N ASP A 103 -8.96 26.24 2.19
CA ASP A 103 -10.15 26.75 2.89
C ASP A 103 -9.81 27.31 4.28
N ASP A 104 -8.82 26.71 4.96
CA ASP A 104 -8.27 27.21 6.22
C ASP A 104 -7.27 28.39 6.03
N GLY A 105 -7.07 28.86 4.80
CA GLY A 105 -6.23 30.03 4.48
C GLY A 105 -4.74 29.74 4.40
N HIS A 106 -4.36 28.49 4.16
CA HIS A 106 -2.97 28.07 4.04
C HIS A 106 -2.62 27.62 2.61
N ASP A 107 -1.42 27.97 2.14
CA ASP A 107 -0.93 27.54 0.82
C ASP A 107 -0.24 26.17 0.85
N SER A 108 0.29 25.74 2.01
CA SER A 108 1.00 24.46 2.13
C SER A 108 1.07 23.95 3.57
N LEU A 109 1.33 22.64 3.70
CA LEU A 109 1.64 21.97 4.96
C LEU A 109 3.15 21.76 5.19
N CYS A 110 4.00 22.44 4.41
CA CYS A 110 5.45 22.31 4.56
C CYS A 110 5.90 22.67 5.98
N LYS A 111 6.75 21.82 6.58
CA LYS A 111 7.29 21.97 7.94
C LYS A 111 6.24 21.92 9.06
N GLN A 112 5.00 21.53 8.78
CA GLN A 112 4.00 21.30 9.82
C GLN A 112 4.31 20.01 10.59
N PRO A 113 3.98 19.95 11.89
CA PRO A 113 4.08 18.73 12.68
C PRO A 113 3.25 17.59 12.09
N PHE A 114 3.68 16.36 12.30
CA PHE A 114 2.99 15.17 11.82
C PHE A 114 1.52 15.13 12.26
N GLU A 115 1.24 15.58 13.49
CA GLU A 115 -0.09 15.65 14.07
C GLU A 115 -1.01 16.56 13.25
N VAL A 116 -0.49 17.68 12.76
CA VAL A 116 -1.22 18.61 11.89
C VAL A 116 -1.49 17.94 10.54
N LEU A 117 -0.50 17.27 9.93
CA LEU A 117 -0.71 16.52 8.68
C LEU A 117 -1.81 15.47 8.84
N MET A 118 -1.81 14.75 9.96
CA MET A 118 -2.81 13.73 10.27
C MET A 118 -4.19 14.31 10.58
N SER A 119 -4.26 15.52 11.15
CA SER A 119 -5.55 16.20 11.34
C SER A 119 -6.26 16.46 10.02
N TYR A 120 -5.55 16.99 9.01
CA TYR A 120 -6.09 17.21 7.67
C TYR A 120 -6.44 15.89 6.97
N TRP A 121 -5.57 14.90 7.07
CA TRP A 121 -5.83 13.58 6.50
C TRP A 121 -7.09 12.93 7.08
N ASN A 122 -7.29 13.03 8.39
CA ASN A 122 -8.47 12.49 9.06
C ASN A 122 -9.75 13.27 8.69
N ARG A 123 -9.69 14.61 8.59
CA ARG A 123 -10.80 15.43 8.07
C ARG A 123 -11.18 15.02 6.65
N ALA A 124 -10.20 14.82 5.77
CA ALA A 124 -10.43 14.37 4.39
C ALA A 124 -11.11 12.99 4.35
N LYS A 125 -10.67 12.03 5.17
CA LYS A 125 -11.32 10.71 5.29
C LYS A 125 -12.78 10.82 5.73
N GLN A 126 -13.09 11.69 6.69
CA GLN A 126 -14.45 11.87 7.21
C GLN A 126 -15.36 12.52 6.15
N SER A 127 -14.88 13.57 5.47
CA SER A 127 -15.63 14.25 4.41
C SER A 127 -16.04 13.29 3.28
N ILE A 128 -15.09 12.50 2.76
CA ILE A 128 -15.39 11.52 1.69
C ILE A 128 -16.37 10.44 2.18
N ARG A 129 -16.25 10.00 3.44
CA ARG A 129 -17.16 9.00 4.01
C ARG A 129 -18.59 9.55 4.14
N ALA A 130 -18.75 10.81 4.51
CA ALA A 130 -20.07 11.46 4.60
C ALA A 130 -20.74 11.56 3.23
N THR A 131 -20.00 12.00 2.19
CA THR A 131 -20.53 12.12 0.82
C THR A 131 -21.00 10.77 0.24
N LEU A 132 -20.32 9.67 0.56
CA LEU A 132 -20.74 8.33 0.13
C LEU A 132 -22.02 7.82 0.81
N LEU A 133 -22.31 8.30 2.03
CA LEU A 133 -23.55 7.96 2.74
C LEU A 133 -24.75 8.78 2.25
N GLU A 134 -24.51 9.99 1.75
CA GLU A 134 -25.54 10.87 1.17
C GLU A 134 -25.90 10.47 -0.27
N HIS A 135 -24.97 9.85 -1.02
CA HIS A 135 -25.17 9.39 -2.41
C HIS A 135 -24.64 7.96 -2.64
N PRO A 136 -25.40 6.92 -2.24
CA PRO A 136 -24.92 5.52 -2.27
C PRO A 136 -24.83 4.88 -3.67
N SER A 137 -25.27 5.54 -4.74
CA SER A 137 -25.22 5.01 -6.11
C SER A 137 -24.92 6.10 -7.14
N ALA A 138 -23.71 6.06 -7.70
CA ALA A 138 -23.37 6.60 -9.01
C ALA A 138 -22.35 5.67 -9.67
#